data_AF-A0A259N1H0-F1
#
_entry.id   AF-A0A259N1H0-F1
#
_cell.length_a   1.000
_cell.length_b   1.000
_cell.length_c   1.000
_cell.angle_alpha   90.00
_cell.angle_beta   90.00
_cell.angle_gamma   90.00
#
_symmetry.space_group_name_H-M   'P 1'
#
loop_
_entity.id
_entity.type
_entity.pdbx_description
1 polymer ?
#
loop_
_entity_poly.entity_id
_entity_poly.type
_entity_poly.pdbx_seq_one_letter_code
_entity_poly.pdbx_strand_id
1 'polypeptide(L)'
;VWDRQQQRTVLGRFGWKAGQPNLNQQNADAFANDMGLTTTLIAHDNCTAAQTDCLAAPHGGEPEVSDNILASVLFYSRNLGVPARRDVDSPAVLKGKSLFHQAGCQKCHTPSFTTSADAAEPELANQLIRPYTDLLLHDMGEGLADGREEFLASGREWRTAPLWGIGLTQAVNGHTQFLHDGRARNLLEAILWHGGEAEAAKQHVLRFDGEERFALLAFLNSL
;
A
#
# COMPACT_ATOMS: atom_id res chain seq x y z
N VAL A 1 15.83 4.36 -1.44
CA VAL A 1 15.69 4.24 0.03
C VAL A 1 16.90 3.54 0.61
N TRP A 2 17.18 3.70 1.90
CA TRP A 2 18.33 3.05 2.56
C TRP A 2 17.99 1.61 2.96
N ASP A 3 18.82 0.65 2.55
CA ASP A 3 18.76 -0.73 3.03
C ASP A 3 19.78 -0.91 4.16
N ARG A 4 19.27 -1.12 5.39
CA ARG A 4 20.08 -1.28 6.60
C ARG A 4 20.91 -2.56 6.59
N GLN A 5 20.45 -3.62 5.92
CA GLN A 5 21.21 -4.86 5.86
C GLN A 5 22.36 -4.76 4.85
N GLN A 6 22.10 -4.17 3.68
CA GLN A 6 23.09 -4.02 2.61
C GLN A 6 23.98 -2.77 2.75
N GLN A 7 23.63 -1.85 3.66
CA GLN A 7 24.34 -0.58 3.90
C GLN A 7 24.53 0.23 2.61
N ARG A 8 23.46 0.32 1.79
CA ARG A 8 23.46 1.08 0.55
C ARG A 8 22.06 1.54 0.17
N THR A 9 22.00 2.54 -0.71
CA THR A 9 20.73 2.95 -1.33
C THR A 9 20.27 1.93 -2.37
N VAL A 10 19.00 1.52 -2.29
CA VAL A 10 18.34 0.62 -3.22
C VAL A 10 16.95 1.17 -3.62
N LEU A 11 16.27 0.48 -4.53
CA LEU A 11 14.90 0.80 -4.92
C LEU A 11 13.93 0.60 -3.75
N GLY A 12 13.08 1.60 -3.52
CA GLY A 12 11.97 1.54 -2.58
C GLY A 12 10.79 0.72 -3.09
N ARG A 13 10.10 -0.03 -2.21
CA ARG A 13 9.04 -0.97 -2.61
C ARG A 13 7.80 -0.94 -1.72
N PHE A 14 7.98 -0.78 -0.41
CA PHE A 14 6.91 -0.91 0.59
C PHE A 14 6.66 0.42 1.32
N GLY A 15 5.49 0.52 1.96
CA GLY A 15 4.98 1.76 2.55
C GLY A 15 4.18 2.62 1.57
N TRP A 16 3.68 3.76 2.07
CA TRP A 16 2.86 4.71 1.30
C TRP A 16 3.65 5.43 0.22
N LYS A 17 4.93 5.75 0.46
CA LYS A 17 5.82 6.41 -0.51
C LYS A 17 7.00 5.53 -0.92
N ALA A 18 6.80 4.21 -0.88
CA ALA A 18 7.82 3.22 -1.20
C ALA A 18 9.10 3.33 -0.33
N GLY A 19 9.03 3.89 0.88
CA GLY A 19 10.17 4.14 1.75
C GLY A 19 10.97 2.93 2.22
N GLN A 20 10.41 1.73 2.11
CA GLN A 20 11.06 0.50 2.59
C GLN A 20 11.51 -0.41 1.43
N PRO A 21 12.74 -0.96 1.48
CA PRO A 21 13.30 -1.72 0.37
C PRO A 21 12.76 -3.15 0.28
N ASN A 22 12.37 -3.73 1.41
CA ASN A 22 11.89 -5.11 1.51
C ASN A 22 10.98 -5.29 2.75
N LEU A 23 10.24 -6.40 2.80
CA LEU A 23 9.33 -6.71 3.91
C LEU A 23 10.05 -6.90 5.26
N ASN A 24 11.28 -7.40 5.28
CA ASN A 24 12.00 -7.62 6.53
C ASN A 24 12.31 -6.30 7.23
N GLN A 25 12.80 -5.31 6.46
CA GLN A 25 13.03 -3.97 6.98
C GLN A 25 11.72 -3.26 7.35
N GLN A 26 10.66 -3.40 6.55
CA GLN A 26 9.32 -2.88 6.90
C GLN A 26 8.81 -3.45 8.23
N ASN A 27 8.99 -4.75 8.47
CA ASN A 27 8.60 -5.40 9.72
C ASN A 27 9.43 -4.87 10.91
N ALA A 28 10.75 -4.76 10.73
CA ALA A 28 11.64 -4.23 11.77
C ALA A 28 11.34 -2.76 12.10
N ASP A 29 11.09 -1.92 11.09
CA ASP A 29 10.70 -0.52 11.31
C ASP A 29 9.33 -0.41 11.97
N ALA A 30 8.38 -1.31 11.71
CA ALA A 30 7.10 -1.36 12.43
C ALA A 30 7.28 -1.77 13.90
N PHE A 31 8.11 -2.78 14.18
CA PHE A 31 8.48 -3.12 15.56
C PHE A 31 9.05 -1.91 16.30
N ALA A 32 10.03 -1.22 15.71
CA ALA A 32 10.70 -0.10 16.35
C ALA A 32 9.79 1.14 16.51
N ASN A 33 9.08 1.55 15.46
CA ASN A 33 8.39 2.85 15.44
C ASN A 33 6.93 2.78 15.90
N ASP A 34 6.25 1.64 15.70
CA ASP A 34 4.84 1.51 16.07
C ASP A 34 4.69 0.83 17.45
N MET A 35 5.56 -0.13 17.75
CA MET A 35 5.49 -0.91 18.99
C MET A 35 6.58 -0.55 20.02
N GLY A 36 7.64 0.15 19.61
CA GLY A 36 8.77 0.49 20.48
C GLY A 36 9.65 -0.71 20.83
N LEU A 37 9.78 -1.68 19.92
CA LEU A 37 10.53 -2.92 20.15
C LEU A 37 11.79 -3.01 19.28
N THR A 38 12.92 -3.34 19.90
CA THR A 38 14.19 -3.54 19.19
C THR A 38 14.28 -4.87 18.45
N THR A 39 15.04 -4.88 17.35
CA THR A 39 15.39 -6.07 16.55
C THR A 39 16.89 -6.09 16.28
N THR A 40 17.43 -7.18 15.70
CA THR A 40 18.82 -7.20 15.23
C THR A 40 19.11 -6.19 14.10
N LEU A 41 18.10 -5.78 13.33
CA LEU A 41 18.24 -4.79 12.25
C LEU A 41 18.11 -3.34 12.76
N ILE A 42 17.38 -3.13 13.85
CA ILE A 42 17.18 -1.84 14.53
C ILE A 42 17.34 -2.08 16.03
N ALA A 43 18.58 -1.96 16.49
CA ALA A 43 19.00 -2.37 17.83
C ALA A 43 18.98 -1.22 18.86
N HIS A 44 18.25 -0.14 18.60
CA HIS A 44 18.16 0.99 19.51
C HIS A 44 16.80 1.65 19.44
N ASP A 45 16.37 2.16 20.58
CA ASP A 45 15.14 2.92 20.72
C ASP A 45 15.31 4.34 20.17
N ASN A 46 14.17 5.03 20.02
CA ASN A 46 14.13 6.41 19.56
C ASN A 46 14.34 7.43 20.71
N CYS A 47 14.72 6.98 21.91
CA CYS A 47 14.98 7.85 23.05
C CYS A 47 16.19 8.76 22.77
N THR A 48 15.99 10.07 22.87
CA THR A 48 17.09 11.05 22.81
C THR A 48 17.85 11.10 24.14
N ALA A 49 19.08 11.63 24.12
CA ALA A 49 19.89 11.81 25.34
C ALA A 49 19.21 12.71 26.40
N ALA A 50 18.26 13.57 25.99
CA ALA A 50 17.49 14.42 26.90
C ALA A 50 16.35 13.67 27.61
N GLN A 51 15.93 12.51 27.11
CA GLN A 51 14.80 11.74 27.63
C GLN A 51 15.29 10.68 28.63
N THR A 52 15.78 11.13 29.78
CA THR A 52 16.34 10.24 30.83
C THR A 52 15.36 9.18 31.30
N ASP A 53 14.08 9.52 31.42
CA ASP A 53 13.04 8.57 31.86
C ASP A 53 12.77 7.48 30.81
N CYS A 54 12.92 7.80 29.52
CA CYS A 54 12.83 6.85 28.41
C CYS A 54 14.01 5.87 28.44
N LEU A 55 15.22 6.39 28.58
CA LEU A 55 16.45 5.60 28.67
C LEU A 55 16.52 4.72 29.92
N ALA A 56 15.84 5.12 31.01
CA ALA A 56 15.79 4.37 32.26
C ALA A 56 14.57 3.44 32.35
N ALA A 57 13.68 3.45 31.35
CA ALA A 57 12.51 2.59 31.34
C ALA A 57 12.92 1.11 31.26
N PRO A 58 12.16 0.19 31.87
CA PRO A 58 12.40 -1.24 31.69
C PRO A 58 12.17 -1.64 30.24
N HIS A 59 13.08 -2.44 29.68
CA HIS A 59 13.00 -2.99 28.32
C HIS A 59 12.95 -4.52 28.35
N GLY A 60 12.46 -5.13 27.27
CA GLY A 60 12.24 -6.57 27.13
C GLY A 60 13.48 -7.42 26.83
N GLY A 61 14.67 -6.84 26.77
CA GLY A 61 15.92 -7.51 26.41
C GLY A 61 16.70 -6.78 25.31
N GLU A 62 17.73 -7.43 24.78
CA GLU A 62 18.64 -6.90 23.76
C GLU A 62 18.96 -7.99 22.71
N PRO A 63 18.28 -8.03 21.54
CA PRO A 63 17.07 -7.26 21.22
C PRO A 63 15.82 -7.84 21.90
N GLU A 64 14.75 -7.05 21.95
CA GLU A 64 13.45 -7.46 22.49
C GLU A 64 12.72 -8.43 21.56
N VAL A 65 12.87 -8.28 20.25
CA VAL A 65 12.34 -9.19 19.24
C VAL A 65 13.45 -10.09 18.74
N SER A 66 13.34 -11.38 19.07
CA SER A 66 14.26 -12.41 18.57
C SER A 66 14.18 -12.58 17.04
N ASP A 67 15.28 -13.03 16.44
CA ASP A 67 15.34 -13.34 15.00
C ASP A 67 14.31 -14.38 14.56
N ASN A 68 13.92 -15.30 15.46
CA ASN A 68 12.88 -16.30 15.18
C ASN A 68 11.50 -15.64 15.01
N ILE A 69 11.16 -14.71 15.92
CA ILE A 69 9.90 -13.96 15.84
C ILE A 69 9.90 -13.09 14.57
N LEU A 70 10.99 -12.36 14.31
CA LEU A 70 11.10 -11.53 13.11
C LEU A 70 10.96 -12.36 11.82
N ALA A 71 11.62 -13.51 11.76
CA ALA A 71 11.50 -14.44 10.63
C ALA A 71 10.07 -14.99 10.48
N SER A 72 9.38 -15.28 11.59
CA SER A 72 8.00 -15.75 11.57
C SER A 72 7.04 -14.68 11.03
N VAL A 73 7.22 -13.41 11.42
CA VAL A 73 6.44 -12.29 10.90
C VAL A 73 6.74 -12.05 9.42
N LEU A 74 8.01 -12.16 9.00
CA LEU A 74 8.40 -12.09 7.59
C LEU A 74 7.75 -13.18 6.75
N PHE A 75 7.77 -14.42 7.24
CA PHE A 75 7.12 -15.55 6.57
C PHE A 75 5.62 -15.31 6.43
N TYR A 76 4.96 -14.88 7.51
CA TYR A 76 3.54 -14.57 7.49
C TYR A 76 3.20 -13.45 6.50
N SER A 77 3.92 -12.32 6.52
CA SER A 77 3.62 -11.17 5.67
C SER A 77 3.89 -11.42 4.18
N ARG A 78 4.78 -12.35 3.84
CA ARG A 78 5.00 -12.83 2.47
C ARG A 78 3.89 -13.73 1.94
N ASN A 79 3.26 -14.50 2.82
CA ASN A 79 2.39 -15.61 2.45
C ASN A 79 0.91 -15.36 2.74
N LEU A 80 0.55 -14.15 3.17
CA LEU A 80 -0.85 -13.79 3.38
C LEU A 80 -1.60 -13.74 2.04
N GLY A 81 -2.58 -14.63 1.89
CA GLY A 81 -3.42 -14.70 0.69
C GLY A 81 -4.34 -13.49 0.54
N VAL A 82 -4.61 -13.10 -0.70
CA VAL A 82 -5.56 -12.03 -1.01
C VAL A 82 -7.00 -12.57 -1.09
N PRO A 83 -8.03 -11.77 -0.74
CA PRO A 83 -9.42 -12.20 -0.86
C PRO A 83 -9.78 -12.57 -2.30
N ALA A 84 -10.65 -13.59 -2.45
CA ALA A 84 -11.20 -13.94 -3.75
C ALA A 84 -12.08 -12.80 -4.31
N ARG A 85 -11.89 -12.52 -5.61
CA ARG A 85 -12.71 -11.55 -6.34
C ARG A 85 -14.16 -12.05 -6.44
N ARG A 86 -15.12 -11.14 -6.32
CA ARG A 86 -16.57 -11.45 -6.29
C ARG A 86 -17.25 -11.03 -7.60
N ASP A 87 -18.40 -11.61 -7.91
CA ASP A 87 -19.30 -11.19 -9.01
C ASP A 87 -18.64 -10.94 -10.37
N VAL A 88 -17.62 -11.74 -10.71
CA VAL A 88 -16.72 -11.45 -11.85
C VAL A 88 -17.41 -11.44 -13.21
N ASP A 89 -18.53 -12.17 -13.34
CA ASP A 89 -19.31 -12.31 -14.58
C ASP A 89 -20.56 -11.41 -14.61
N SER A 90 -20.78 -10.61 -13.57
CA SER A 90 -21.90 -9.66 -13.52
C SER A 90 -21.82 -8.65 -14.66
N PRO A 91 -22.91 -8.40 -15.41
CA PRO A 91 -22.92 -7.38 -16.46
C PRO A 91 -22.47 -5.99 -15.98
N ALA A 92 -22.85 -5.61 -14.75
CA ALA A 92 -22.44 -4.34 -14.17
C ALA A 92 -20.93 -4.29 -13.89
N VAL A 93 -20.34 -5.38 -13.40
CA VAL A 93 -18.90 -5.50 -13.14
C VAL A 93 -18.10 -5.47 -14.44
N LEU A 94 -18.58 -6.13 -15.50
CA LEU A 94 -17.95 -6.11 -16.82
C LEU A 94 -18.04 -4.71 -17.46
N LYS A 95 -19.20 -4.04 -17.39
CA LYS A 95 -19.36 -2.64 -17.82
C LYS A 95 -18.42 -1.72 -17.02
N GLY A 96 -18.38 -1.87 -15.70
CA GLY A 96 -17.50 -1.10 -14.82
C GLY A 96 -16.02 -1.27 -15.13
N LYS A 97 -15.58 -2.50 -15.44
CA LYS A 97 -14.22 -2.76 -15.91
C LYS A 97 -13.92 -1.99 -17.19
N SER A 98 -14.84 -1.99 -18.16
CA SER A 98 -14.66 -1.21 -19.40
C SER A 98 -14.54 0.30 -19.11
N LEU A 99 -15.40 0.83 -18.23
CA LEU A 99 -15.38 2.24 -17.82
C LEU A 99 -14.08 2.61 -17.08
N PHE A 100 -13.56 1.73 -16.24
CA PHE A 100 -12.26 1.89 -15.58
C PHE A 100 -11.13 2.06 -16.61
N HIS A 101 -11.15 1.26 -17.68
CA HIS A 101 -10.21 1.37 -18.79
C HIS A 101 -10.41 2.64 -19.62
N GLN A 102 -11.67 3.03 -19.87
CA GLN A 102 -12.03 4.22 -20.63
C GLN A 102 -11.64 5.51 -19.91
N ALA A 103 -11.78 5.55 -18.59
CA ALA A 103 -11.34 6.67 -17.76
C ALA A 103 -9.81 6.78 -17.69
N GLY A 104 -9.08 5.70 -17.97
CA GLY A 104 -7.61 5.69 -17.91
C GLY A 104 -7.05 5.30 -16.53
N CYS A 105 -7.88 4.79 -15.62
CA CYS A 105 -7.47 4.38 -14.27
C CYS A 105 -6.37 3.29 -14.31
N GLN A 106 -6.43 2.39 -15.29
CA GLN A 106 -5.48 1.29 -15.49
C GLN A 106 -4.04 1.74 -15.79
N LYS A 107 -3.82 3.03 -16.10
CA LYS A 107 -2.47 3.54 -16.39
C LYS A 107 -1.55 3.48 -15.18
N CYS A 108 -2.10 3.73 -13.99
CA CYS A 108 -1.38 3.54 -12.72
C CYS A 108 -1.86 2.26 -12.02
N HIS A 109 -3.17 1.99 -12.06
CA HIS A 109 -3.75 0.75 -11.53
C HIS A 109 -3.63 -0.41 -12.52
N THR A 110 -2.40 -0.77 -12.90
CA THR A 110 -2.10 -1.81 -13.89
C THR A 110 -2.73 -3.15 -13.51
N PRO A 111 -3.59 -3.75 -14.37
CA PRO A 111 -4.45 -4.86 -13.95
C PRO A 111 -3.75 -6.12 -13.49
N SER A 112 -2.61 -6.50 -14.07
CA SER A 112 -2.02 -7.82 -13.86
C SER A 112 -0.51 -7.88 -14.07
N PHE A 113 0.14 -8.78 -13.35
CA PHE A 113 1.56 -9.13 -13.49
C PHE A 113 1.72 -10.64 -13.43
N THR A 114 2.82 -11.14 -13.99
CA THR A 114 3.36 -12.45 -13.64
C THR A 114 4.51 -12.22 -12.66
N THR A 115 4.48 -12.86 -11.50
CA THR A 115 5.57 -12.75 -10.52
C THR A 115 6.86 -13.37 -11.06
N SER A 116 8.00 -12.91 -10.54
CA SER A 116 9.33 -13.40 -10.94
C SER A 116 9.45 -14.91 -10.77
N ALA A 117 10.20 -15.57 -11.67
CA ALA A 117 10.61 -16.96 -11.47
C ALA A 117 11.58 -17.11 -10.28
N ASP A 118 12.32 -16.04 -9.98
CA ASP A 118 13.21 -15.90 -8.82
C ASP A 118 12.46 -15.13 -7.71
N ALA A 119 11.39 -15.73 -7.19
CA ALA A 119 10.65 -15.19 -6.05
C ALA A 119 11.28 -15.67 -4.73
N ALA A 120 11.05 -14.92 -3.65
CA ALA A 120 11.62 -15.25 -2.34
C ALA A 120 11.14 -16.60 -1.79
N GLU A 121 9.92 -17.02 -2.16
CA GLU A 121 9.35 -18.34 -1.84
C GLU A 121 8.95 -19.03 -3.15
N PRO A 122 9.19 -20.35 -3.31
CA PRO A 122 8.84 -21.10 -4.53
C PRO A 122 7.36 -21.00 -4.91
N GLU A 123 6.48 -20.97 -3.91
CA GLU A 123 5.04 -20.89 -4.08
C GLU A 123 4.64 -19.55 -4.71
N LEU A 124 5.45 -18.50 -4.55
CA LEU A 124 5.17 -17.16 -5.10
C LEU A 124 5.73 -16.97 -6.52
N ALA A 125 6.45 -17.95 -7.07
CA ALA A 125 7.08 -17.84 -8.39
C ALA A 125 6.10 -18.07 -9.55
N ASN A 126 6.27 -17.32 -10.64
CA ASN A 126 5.51 -17.47 -11.89
C ASN A 126 3.97 -17.42 -11.75
N GLN A 127 3.46 -16.70 -10.75
CA GLN A 127 2.03 -16.54 -10.53
C GLN A 127 1.46 -15.39 -11.36
N LEU A 128 0.37 -15.66 -12.09
CA LEU A 128 -0.44 -14.60 -12.69
C LEU A 128 -1.33 -13.97 -11.63
N ILE A 129 -0.99 -12.75 -11.22
CA ILE A 129 -1.69 -11.97 -10.21
C ILE A 129 -2.45 -10.79 -10.85
N ARG A 130 -3.49 -10.28 -10.18
CA ARG A 130 -4.33 -9.17 -10.66
C ARG A 130 -4.48 -8.02 -9.65
N PRO A 131 -3.40 -7.32 -9.26
CA PRO A 131 -3.41 -6.40 -8.12
C PRO A 131 -3.94 -5.01 -8.44
N TYR A 132 -4.06 -4.63 -9.71
CA TYR A 132 -4.48 -3.28 -10.14
C TYR A 132 -3.61 -2.17 -9.51
N THR A 133 -2.31 -2.25 -9.76
CA THR A 133 -1.29 -1.28 -9.32
C THR A 133 -0.02 -1.51 -10.12
N ASP A 134 0.71 -0.47 -10.50
CA ASP A 134 2.06 -0.57 -11.06
C ASP A 134 3.16 -0.51 -9.99
N LEU A 135 2.77 -0.31 -8.72
CA LEU A 135 3.65 -0.15 -7.56
C LEU A 135 4.59 1.05 -7.66
N LEU A 136 4.33 2.01 -8.56
CA LEU A 136 5.12 3.21 -8.77
C LEU A 136 4.61 4.38 -7.93
N LEU A 137 5.44 5.41 -7.81
CA LEU A 137 5.09 6.69 -7.22
C LEU A 137 4.48 7.60 -8.29
N HIS A 138 3.38 8.25 -7.95
CA HIS A 138 2.70 9.21 -8.81
C HIS A 138 2.37 10.48 -8.05
N ASP A 139 2.51 11.64 -8.70
CA ASP A 139 2.00 12.91 -8.18
C ASP A 139 0.47 12.87 -8.16
N MET A 140 -0.10 12.82 -6.96
CA MET A 140 -1.55 12.81 -6.74
C MET A 140 -2.16 14.21 -6.56
N GLY A 141 -1.34 15.26 -6.76
CA GLY A 141 -1.74 16.65 -6.70
C GLY A 141 -1.72 17.26 -5.29
N GLU A 142 -1.80 18.58 -5.25
CA GLU A 142 -1.73 19.38 -4.01
C GLU A 142 -2.80 18.99 -2.98
N GLY A 143 -3.99 18.60 -3.45
CA GLY A 143 -5.08 18.19 -2.58
C GLY A 143 -4.73 16.98 -1.70
N LEU A 144 -3.77 16.15 -2.10
CA LEU A 144 -3.29 14.99 -1.36
C LEU A 144 -1.84 15.14 -0.89
N ALA A 145 -1.32 16.37 -0.83
CA ALA A 145 0.00 16.62 -0.29
C ALA A 145 0.00 16.48 1.24
N ASP A 146 1.03 15.84 1.81
CA ASP A 146 1.28 15.80 3.27
C ASP A 146 2.42 16.74 3.71
N GLY A 147 3.09 17.39 2.76
CA GLY A 147 4.23 18.28 3.01
C GLY A 147 5.48 17.57 3.54
N ARG A 148 5.54 16.23 3.48
CA ARG A 148 6.66 15.44 3.99
C ARG A 148 7.34 14.66 2.88
N GLU A 149 8.63 14.88 2.72
CA GLU A 149 9.45 14.07 1.82
C GLU A 149 9.85 12.75 2.49
N GLU A 150 9.87 11.68 1.72
CA GLU A 150 10.37 10.37 2.14
C GLU A 150 11.42 9.90 1.13
N PHE A 151 12.68 10.07 1.48
CA PHE A 151 13.82 9.92 0.57
C PHE A 151 13.69 10.81 -0.68
N LEU A 152 13.37 10.22 -1.83
CA LEU A 152 13.20 10.94 -3.10
C LEU A 152 11.74 11.23 -3.42
N ALA A 153 10.79 10.64 -2.68
CA ALA A 153 9.37 10.89 -2.86
C ALA A 153 9.00 12.22 -2.21
N SER A 154 8.40 13.11 -2.97
CA SER A 154 7.92 14.40 -2.51
C SER A 154 6.67 14.28 -1.62
N GLY A 155 6.23 15.41 -1.07
CA GLY A 155 4.98 15.52 -0.30
C GLY A 155 3.73 15.12 -1.09
N ARG A 156 3.78 15.10 -2.42
CA ARG A 156 2.63 14.85 -3.32
C ARG A 156 2.65 13.48 -3.98
N GLU A 157 3.77 12.76 -3.87
CA GLU A 157 3.94 11.46 -4.50
C GLU A 157 3.49 10.35 -3.56
N TRP A 158 2.63 9.48 -4.10
CA TRP A 158 2.12 8.32 -3.40
C TRP A 158 2.26 7.09 -4.26
N ARG A 159 2.61 5.97 -3.62
CA ARG A 159 2.69 4.68 -4.30
C ARG A 159 1.28 4.23 -4.65
N THR A 160 1.03 3.82 -5.88
CA THR A 160 -0.29 3.30 -6.26
C THR A 160 -0.62 2.06 -5.41
N ALA A 161 -1.64 2.17 -4.57
CA ALA A 161 -2.07 1.04 -3.74
C ALA A 161 -2.71 -0.06 -4.61
N PRO A 162 -2.41 -1.35 -4.36
CA PRO A 162 -3.17 -2.44 -4.95
C PRO A 162 -4.66 -2.33 -4.60
N LEU A 163 -5.55 -2.61 -5.55
CA LEU A 163 -7.00 -2.55 -5.33
C LEU A 163 -7.59 -3.90 -4.86
N TRP A 164 -6.76 -4.89 -4.58
CA TRP A 164 -7.19 -6.16 -4.01
C TRP A 164 -7.97 -5.97 -2.71
N GLY A 165 -9.16 -6.55 -2.64
CA GLY A 165 -10.02 -6.50 -1.46
C GLY A 165 -10.56 -5.11 -1.16
N ILE A 166 -10.43 -4.11 -2.05
CA ILE A 166 -10.91 -2.74 -1.77
C ILE A 166 -12.42 -2.71 -1.53
N GLY A 167 -13.18 -3.62 -2.14
CA GLY A 167 -14.62 -3.77 -1.87
C GLY A 167 -14.95 -4.36 -0.49
N LEU A 168 -13.95 -4.85 0.25
CA LEU A 168 -14.11 -5.47 1.56
C LEU A 168 -13.70 -4.55 2.72
N THR A 169 -13.30 -3.30 2.47
CA THR A 169 -12.81 -2.38 3.53
C THR A 169 -13.77 -2.29 4.72
N GLN A 170 -15.09 -2.18 4.49
CA GLN A 170 -16.07 -2.15 5.58
C GLN A 170 -16.12 -3.45 6.38
N ALA A 171 -16.00 -4.61 5.72
CA ALA A 171 -16.07 -5.90 6.37
C ALA A 171 -14.82 -6.19 7.22
N VAL A 172 -13.64 -5.72 6.78
CA VAL A 172 -12.36 -5.97 7.44
C VAL A 172 -12.03 -4.91 8.49
N ASN A 173 -12.29 -3.63 8.19
CA ASN A 173 -11.85 -2.51 9.03
C ASN A 173 -12.98 -1.84 9.82
N GLY A 174 -14.25 -2.20 9.56
CA GLY A 174 -15.40 -1.57 10.21
C GLY A 174 -15.74 -0.16 9.70
N HIS A 175 -15.10 0.32 8.62
CA HIS A 175 -15.33 1.64 8.03
C HIS A 175 -15.16 1.65 6.50
N THR A 176 -15.57 2.73 5.83
CA THR A 176 -15.37 2.98 4.38
C THR A 176 -14.44 4.16 4.08
N GLN A 177 -13.50 4.47 4.99
CA GLN A 177 -12.49 5.49 4.77
C GLN A 177 -11.35 5.01 3.84
N PHE A 178 -10.92 5.86 2.91
CA PHE A 178 -9.92 5.58 1.88
C PHE A 178 -8.88 6.71 1.76
N LEU A 179 -7.82 6.45 0.99
CA LEU A 179 -6.60 7.25 0.81
C LEU A 179 -5.67 7.18 2.04
N HIS A 180 -4.46 7.73 1.91
CA HIS A 180 -3.39 7.61 2.92
C HIS A 180 -3.76 8.19 4.29
N ASP A 181 -4.72 9.12 4.35
CA ASP A 181 -5.17 9.81 5.56
C ASP A 181 -6.63 9.53 5.90
N GLY A 182 -7.28 8.59 5.20
CA GLY A 182 -8.66 8.18 5.48
C GLY A 182 -9.73 9.24 5.18
N ARG A 183 -9.41 10.34 4.48
CA ARG A 183 -10.36 11.45 4.27
C ARG A 183 -11.58 11.08 3.42
N ALA A 184 -11.44 10.14 2.51
CA ALA A 184 -12.49 9.81 1.54
C ALA A 184 -13.45 8.80 2.13
N ARG A 185 -14.74 9.13 2.23
CA ARG A 185 -15.75 8.29 2.94
C ARG A 185 -16.30 7.14 2.10
N ASN A 186 -16.00 7.14 0.80
CA ASN A 186 -16.36 6.10 -0.15
C ASN A 186 -15.44 6.14 -1.37
N LEU A 187 -15.54 5.12 -2.23
CA LEU A 187 -14.71 4.99 -3.44
C LEU A 187 -14.92 6.14 -4.44
N LEU A 188 -16.13 6.68 -4.57
CA LEU A 188 -16.36 7.81 -5.48
C LEU A 188 -15.63 9.06 -4.97
N GLU A 189 -15.71 9.36 -3.68
CA GLU A 189 -14.92 10.44 -3.07
C GLU A 189 -13.42 10.23 -3.26
N ALA A 190 -12.93 8.99 -3.08
CA ALA A 190 -11.53 8.68 -3.30
C ALA A 190 -11.10 9.01 -4.74
N ILE A 191 -11.91 8.63 -5.75
CA ILE A 191 -11.67 8.99 -7.15
C ILE A 191 -11.65 10.51 -7.34
N LEU A 192 -12.55 11.25 -6.69
CA LEU A 192 -12.63 12.71 -6.83
C LEU A 192 -11.48 13.46 -6.16
N TRP A 193 -10.77 12.84 -5.23
CA TRP A 193 -9.54 13.39 -4.65
C TRP A 193 -8.30 13.22 -5.53
N HIS A 194 -8.34 12.32 -6.53
CA HIS A 194 -7.19 12.14 -7.43
C HIS A 194 -6.92 13.41 -8.23
N GLY A 195 -5.75 14.01 -8.04
CA GLY A 195 -5.24 15.13 -8.82
C GLY A 195 -3.96 14.75 -9.56
N GLY A 196 -3.14 15.75 -9.88
CA GLY A 196 -1.82 15.55 -10.49
C GLY A 196 -1.91 14.71 -11.77
N GLU A 197 -1.16 13.61 -11.84
CA GLU A 197 -1.15 12.71 -12.99
C GLU A 197 -2.51 12.04 -13.27
N ALA A 198 -3.34 11.88 -12.24
CA ALA A 198 -4.65 11.24 -12.33
C ALA A 198 -5.81 12.23 -12.61
N GLU A 199 -5.52 13.53 -12.77
CA GLU A 199 -6.55 14.57 -12.99
C GLU A 199 -7.43 14.25 -14.20
N ALA A 200 -6.83 13.83 -15.32
CA ALA A 200 -7.59 13.50 -16.53
C ALA A 200 -8.57 12.33 -16.32
N ALA A 201 -8.19 11.33 -15.51
CA ALA A 201 -9.05 10.19 -15.20
C ALA A 201 -10.22 10.61 -14.30
N LYS A 202 -9.95 11.43 -13.27
CA LYS A 202 -11.01 12.04 -12.44
C LYS A 202 -12.01 12.82 -13.30
N GLN A 203 -11.53 13.69 -14.19
CA GLN A 203 -12.40 14.48 -15.07
C GLN A 203 -13.22 13.60 -16.01
N HIS A 204 -12.69 12.44 -16.43
CA HIS A 204 -13.45 11.48 -17.21
C HIS A 204 -14.60 10.87 -16.40
N VAL A 205 -14.34 10.44 -15.16
CA VAL A 205 -15.38 9.87 -14.27
C VAL A 205 -16.46 10.91 -13.92
N LEU A 206 -16.09 12.19 -13.79
CA LEU A 206 -17.07 13.27 -13.58
C LEU A 206 -18.05 13.43 -14.75
N ARG A 207 -17.70 13.01 -15.96
CA ARG A 207 -18.61 13.03 -17.11
C ARG A 207 -19.52 11.81 -17.20
N PHE A 208 -19.21 10.73 -16.47
CA PHE A 208 -20.08 9.56 -16.43
C PHE A 208 -21.45 9.89 -15.84
N ASP A 209 -22.48 9.28 -16.40
CA ASP A 209 -23.83 9.34 -15.84
C ASP A 209 -23.96 8.48 -14.57
N GLY A 210 -25.17 8.45 -14.00
CA GLY A 210 -25.44 7.70 -12.77
C GLY A 210 -25.23 6.19 -12.92
N GLU A 211 -25.60 5.61 -14.06
CA GLU A 211 -25.48 4.18 -14.33
C GLU A 211 -24.03 3.77 -14.57
N GLU A 212 -23.28 4.61 -15.28
CA GLU A 212 -21.85 4.42 -15.52
C GLU A 212 -21.06 4.50 -14.23
N ARG A 213 -21.33 5.51 -13.37
CA ARG A 213 -20.70 5.58 -12.05
C ARG A 213 -21.06 4.38 -11.18
N PHE A 214 -22.32 3.95 -11.19
CA PHE A 214 -22.74 2.74 -10.49
C PHE A 214 -21.97 1.50 -10.98
N ALA A 215 -21.85 1.31 -12.30
CA ALA A 215 -21.12 0.18 -12.86
C ALA A 215 -19.62 0.23 -12.51
N LEU A 216 -18.98 1.40 -12.60
CA LEU A 216 -17.59 1.58 -12.16
C LEU A 216 -17.40 1.18 -10.69
N LEU A 217 -18.30 1.64 -9.81
CA LEU A 217 -18.27 1.27 -8.39
C LEU A 217 -18.55 -0.21 -8.17
N ALA A 218 -19.45 -0.84 -8.95
CA ALA A 218 -19.67 -2.28 -8.89
C ALA A 218 -18.39 -3.06 -9.24
N PHE A 219 -17.65 -2.61 -10.26
CA PHE A 219 -16.35 -3.17 -10.60
C PHE A 219 -15.34 -3.01 -9.45
N LEU A 220 -15.18 -1.81 -8.87
CA LEU A 220 -14.24 -1.61 -7.77
C LEU A 220 -14.62 -2.42 -6.51
N ASN A 221 -15.91 -2.50 -6.18
CA ASN A 221 -16.39 -3.31 -5.07
C ASN A 221 -16.27 -4.83 -5.31
N SER A 222 -16.12 -5.24 -6.57
CA SER A 222 -15.85 -6.64 -6.93
C SER A 222 -14.42 -7.07 -6.59
N LEU A 223 -13.47 -6.10 -6.53
CA LEU A 223 -12.04 -6.32 -6.33
C LEU A 223 -11.69 -6.69 -4.89
#